data_AF-A0A9X4LPD5-F1
#
_entry.id   AF-A0A9X4LPD5-F1
#
_cell.length_a   1.000
_cell.length_b   1.000
_cell.length_c   1.000
_cell.angle_alpha   90.00
_cell.angle_beta   90.00
_cell.angle_gamma   90.00
#
_symmetry.space_group_name_H-M   'P 1'
#
loop_
_entity.id
_entity.type
_entity.pdbx_description
1 polymer ?
#
loop_
_entity_poly.entity_id
_entity_poly.type
_entity_poly.pdbx_seq_one_letter_code
_entity_poly.pdbx_strand_id
1 'polypeptide(L)'
;MKLFVATSQNPDVEGAMRNLSELASRMEHARKAGCWIEAISLRLQYQDMWLRTYFENSGPKEERQREFGRLLRQCFEQGLHKALYDRLARFNKARIQAIHGFMVGSIAYGDLQTVVTDSDGLSEDLAEFVLLNSGQVVTLQDLEGRHANRGDQIFHLPSCIEHLRGRGPML
;
A
#
# COMPACT_ATOMS: atom_id res chain seq x y z
N MET A 1 5.08 -20.24 -4.05
CA MET A 1 5.11 -18.79 -4.42
C MET A 1 3.68 -18.26 -4.34
N LYS A 2 3.46 -16.95 -4.44
CA LYS A 2 2.11 -16.40 -4.62
C LYS A 2 1.98 -15.64 -5.93
N LEU A 3 0.95 -15.97 -6.70
CA LEU A 3 0.53 -15.29 -7.91
C LEU A 3 -0.53 -14.26 -7.57
N PHE A 4 -0.29 -13.03 -8.00
CA PHE A 4 -1.22 -11.92 -7.96
C PHE A 4 -1.59 -11.60 -9.40
N VAL A 5 -2.88 -11.70 -9.70
CA VAL A 5 -3.36 -11.55 -11.08
C VAL A 5 -3.43 -10.06 -11.41
N ALA A 6 -2.87 -9.66 -12.55
CA ALA A 6 -3.08 -8.32 -13.05
C ALA A 6 -4.50 -8.14 -13.54
N THR A 7 -5.11 -7.04 -13.12
CA THR A 7 -6.34 -6.56 -13.71
C THR A 7 -6.02 -5.66 -14.91
N SER A 8 -7.02 -5.41 -15.76
CA SER A 8 -6.95 -4.69 -17.05
C SER A 8 -6.37 -3.25 -17.00
N GLN A 9 -5.90 -2.78 -15.85
CA GLN A 9 -5.32 -1.44 -15.65
C GLN A 9 -3.78 -1.40 -15.58
N ASN A 10 -3.06 -2.54 -15.71
CA ASN A 10 -1.58 -2.56 -15.62
C ASN A 10 -0.89 -3.19 -16.84
N PRO A 11 -0.56 -2.40 -17.89
CA PRO A 11 0.10 -2.94 -19.09
C PRO A 11 1.63 -3.07 -18.99
N ASP A 12 2.30 -2.37 -18.05
CA ASP A 12 3.77 -2.36 -17.91
C ASP A 12 4.24 -2.71 -16.48
N VAL A 13 4.58 -3.99 -16.28
CA VAL A 13 5.09 -4.52 -15.00
C VAL A 13 6.43 -3.91 -14.63
N GLU A 14 7.34 -3.75 -15.60
CA GLU A 14 8.69 -3.23 -15.35
C GLU A 14 8.65 -1.75 -14.99
N GLY A 15 7.78 -0.98 -15.64
CA GLY A 15 7.47 0.40 -15.26
C GLY A 15 6.90 0.46 -13.84
N ALA A 16 5.91 -0.37 -13.52
CA ALA A 16 5.30 -0.39 -12.19
C ALA A 16 6.31 -0.74 -11.07
N MET A 17 7.20 -1.72 -11.29
CA MET A 17 8.24 -2.09 -10.34
C MET A 17 9.27 -0.98 -10.13
N ARG A 18 9.73 -0.33 -11.21
CA ARG A 18 10.63 0.83 -11.11
C ARG A 18 9.99 1.96 -10.34
N ASN A 19 8.73 2.28 -10.64
CA ASN A 19 7.98 3.32 -9.95
C ASN A 19 7.81 3.03 -8.45
N LEU A 20 7.61 1.76 -8.07
CA LEU A 20 7.53 1.37 -6.67
C LEU A 20 8.85 1.54 -5.92
N SER A 21 9.97 1.16 -6.54
CA SER A 21 11.29 1.40 -5.97
C SER A 21 11.60 2.89 -5.84
N GLU A 22 11.23 3.67 -6.85
CA GLU A 22 11.39 5.12 -6.84
C GLU A 22 10.53 5.79 -5.75
N LEU A 23 9.30 5.32 -5.55
CA LEU A 23 8.39 5.88 -4.56
C LEU A 23 8.93 5.74 -3.13
N ALA A 24 9.55 4.60 -2.79
CA ALA A 24 10.21 4.42 -1.49
C ALA A 24 11.37 5.42 -1.30
N SER A 25 12.20 5.62 -2.34
CA SER A 25 13.30 6.61 -2.31
C SER A 25 12.79 8.04 -2.16
N ARG A 26 11.71 8.39 -2.88
CA ARG A 26 11.08 9.72 -2.79
C ARG A 26 10.46 9.98 -1.43
N MET A 27 9.85 8.97 -0.80
CA MET A 27 9.26 9.11 0.53
C MET A 27 10.34 9.45 1.57
N GLU A 28 11.46 8.73 1.53
CA GLU A 28 12.62 8.96 2.41
C GLU A 28 13.26 10.33 2.15
N HIS A 29 13.41 10.72 0.87
CA HIS A 29 13.89 12.05 0.52
C HIS A 29 12.97 13.15 1.08
N ALA A 30 11.65 13.01 0.87
CA ALA A 30 10.66 13.97 1.36
C ALA A 30 10.73 14.10 2.89
N ARG A 31 10.88 12.99 3.63
CA ARG A 31 11.04 13.03 5.08
C ARG A 31 12.30 13.78 5.50
N LYS A 32 13.45 13.46 4.90
CA LYS A 32 14.75 14.11 5.21
C LYS A 32 14.75 15.61 4.90
N ALA A 33 14.06 16.00 3.82
CA ALA A 33 13.93 17.39 3.41
C ALA A 33 12.86 18.17 4.21
N GLY A 34 12.11 17.52 5.10
CA GLY A 34 10.99 18.13 5.83
C GLY A 34 9.77 18.40 4.94
N CYS A 35 9.65 17.73 3.79
CA CYS A 35 8.51 17.82 2.88
C CYS A 35 7.33 16.96 3.38
N TRP A 36 6.73 17.34 4.52
CA TRP A 36 5.73 16.52 5.21
C TRP A 36 4.46 16.23 4.41
N ILE A 37 3.93 17.19 3.64
CA ILE A 37 2.75 16.94 2.78
C ILE A 37 3.08 15.90 1.70
N GLU A 38 4.27 15.99 1.11
CA GLU A 38 4.72 15.04 0.10
C GLU A 38 4.91 13.65 0.70
N ALA A 39 5.57 13.54 1.86
CA ALA A 39 5.73 12.27 2.57
C ALA A 39 4.38 11.60 2.89
N ILE A 40 3.40 12.36 3.40
CA ILE A 40 2.04 11.87 3.66
C ILE A 40 1.36 11.41 2.38
N SER A 41 1.51 12.17 1.28
CA SER A 41 0.86 11.89 -0.01
C SER A 41 1.43 10.63 -0.67
N LEU A 42 2.76 10.48 -0.66
CA LEU A 42 3.43 9.28 -1.19
C LEU A 42 3.06 8.04 -0.36
N ARG A 43 2.98 8.17 0.97
CA ARG A 43 2.54 7.08 1.86
C ARG A 43 1.11 6.65 1.57
N LEU A 44 0.20 7.61 1.37
CA LEU A 44 -1.17 7.34 0.95
C LEU A 44 -1.22 6.58 -0.39
N GLN A 45 -0.47 7.02 -1.39
CA GLN A 45 -0.44 6.36 -2.71
C GLN A 45 0.06 4.91 -2.61
N TYR A 46 1.10 4.67 -1.80
CA TYR A 46 1.61 3.33 -1.56
C TYR A 46 0.57 2.41 -0.89
N GLN A 47 -0.10 2.91 0.16
CA GLN A 47 -1.16 2.15 0.84
C GLN A 47 -2.37 1.90 -0.07
N ASP A 48 -2.77 2.89 -0.86
CA ASP A 48 -3.88 2.77 -1.82
C ASP A 48 -3.58 1.68 -2.86
N MET A 49 -2.36 1.62 -3.37
CA MET A 49 -1.94 0.54 -4.28
C MET A 49 -2.11 -0.84 -3.62
N TRP A 50 -1.61 -1.04 -2.40
CA TRP A 50 -1.74 -2.34 -1.72
C TRP A 50 -3.20 -2.71 -1.43
N LEU A 51 -4.04 -1.75 -1.04
CA LEU A 51 -5.47 -2.00 -0.85
C LEU A 51 -6.16 -2.39 -2.17
N ARG A 52 -5.80 -1.76 -3.29
CA ARG A 52 -6.31 -2.18 -4.62
C ARG A 52 -5.88 -3.61 -4.91
N THR A 53 -4.61 -3.93 -4.74
CA THR A 53 -4.09 -5.30 -4.95
C THR A 53 -4.85 -6.31 -4.11
N TYR A 54 -5.07 -6.02 -2.82
CA TYR A 54 -5.84 -6.88 -1.93
C TYR A 54 -7.28 -7.05 -2.39
N PHE A 55 -7.97 -5.95 -2.68
CA PHE A 55 -9.37 -5.96 -3.11
C PHE A 55 -9.57 -6.83 -4.36
N GLU A 56 -8.74 -6.62 -5.40
CA GLU A 56 -8.83 -7.39 -6.65
C GLU A 56 -8.48 -8.87 -6.45
N ASN A 57 -7.54 -9.17 -5.55
CA ASN A 57 -7.07 -10.55 -5.30
C ASN A 57 -7.81 -11.27 -4.17
N SER A 58 -8.89 -10.69 -3.64
CA SER A 58 -9.75 -11.29 -2.61
C SER A 58 -11.12 -11.74 -3.13
N GLY A 59 -11.34 -11.65 -4.45
CA GLY A 59 -12.62 -12.02 -5.07
C GLY A 59 -13.70 -10.96 -4.85
N PRO A 60 -13.55 -9.75 -5.42
CA PRO A 60 -14.48 -8.66 -5.19
C PRO A 60 -15.89 -9.00 -5.74
N LYS A 61 -16.92 -8.68 -4.95
CA LYS A 61 -18.33 -8.86 -5.32
C LYS A 61 -18.96 -7.61 -5.93
N GLU A 62 -18.27 -6.48 -5.80
CA GLU A 62 -18.76 -5.14 -6.15
C GLU A 62 -17.67 -4.38 -6.90
N GLU A 63 -18.04 -3.28 -7.55
CA GLU A 63 -17.06 -2.38 -8.16
C GLU A 63 -16.23 -1.66 -7.09
N ARG A 64 -14.93 -1.55 -7.36
CA ARG A 64 -13.98 -0.89 -6.48
C ARG A 64 -14.29 0.61 -6.33
N GLN A 65 -14.43 1.07 -5.09
CA GLN A 65 -14.56 2.51 -4.82
C GLN A 65 -13.22 3.23 -5.01
N ARG A 66 -13.28 4.45 -5.56
CA ARG A 66 -12.07 5.25 -5.89
C ARG A 66 -11.45 5.94 -4.68
N GLU A 67 -12.27 6.31 -3.70
CA GLU A 67 -11.83 7.06 -2.52
C GLU A 67 -11.17 6.11 -1.50
N PHE A 68 -9.98 6.45 -1.02
CA PHE A 68 -9.21 5.61 -0.08
C PHE A 68 -10.04 5.13 1.12
N GLY A 69 -10.80 6.04 1.75
CA GLY A 69 -11.62 5.69 2.91
C GLY A 69 -12.73 4.68 2.60
N ARG A 70 -13.31 4.74 1.40
CA ARG A 70 -14.33 3.78 0.94
C ARG A 70 -13.69 2.45 0.55
N LEU A 71 -12.57 2.48 -0.18
CA LEU A 71 -11.80 1.28 -0.52
C LEU A 71 -11.35 0.53 0.74
N LEU A 72 -10.87 1.26 1.76
CA LEU A 72 -10.48 0.68 3.04
C LEU A 72 -11.65 -0.04 3.74
N ARG A 73 -12.86 0.53 3.67
CA ARG A 73 -14.07 -0.12 4.19
C ARG A 73 -14.43 -1.39 3.40
N GLN A 74 -14.37 -1.35 2.06
CA GLN A 74 -14.59 -2.54 1.24
C GLN A 74 -13.57 -3.65 1.56
N CYS A 75 -12.30 -3.31 1.77
CA CYS A 75 -11.27 -4.27 2.18
C CYS A 75 -11.56 -4.85 3.58
N PHE A 76 -12.10 -4.05 4.50
CA PHE A 76 -12.54 -4.53 5.82
C PHE A 76 -13.67 -5.54 5.72
N GLU A 77 -14.66 -5.27 4.87
CA GLU A 77 -15.77 -6.20 4.59
C GLU A 77 -15.28 -7.50 3.92
N GLN A 78 -14.12 -7.47 3.26
CA GLN A 78 -13.46 -8.64 2.65
C GLN A 78 -12.49 -9.38 3.58
N GLY A 79 -12.33 -8.95 4.84
CA GLY A 79 -11.53 -9.66 5.83
C GLY A 79 -10.20 -9.00 6.21
N LEU A 80 -9.98 -7.71 5.86
CA LEU A 80 -8.86 -6.94 6.41
C LEU A 80 -8.93 -6.95 7.94
N HIS A 81 -7.83 -7.29 8.60
CA HIS A 81 -7.80 -7.42 10.05
C HIS A 81 -8.13 -6.09 10.76
N LYS A 82 -9.01 -6.15 11.77
CA LYS A 82 -9.54 -4.96 12.46
C LYS A 82 -8.45 -4.04 13.00
N ALA A 83 -7.39 -4.57 13.58
CA ALA A 83 -6.31 -3.74 14.13
C ALA A 83 -5.58 -2.93 13.05
N LEU A 84 -5.38 -3.51 11.85
CA LEU A 84 -4.77 -2.85 10.72
C LEU A 84 -5.73 -1.82 10.09
N TYR A 85 -7.01 -2.19 9.94
CA TYR A 85 -8.06 -1.25 9.54
C TYR A 85 -8.10 -0.01 10.44
N ASP A 86 -8.13 -0.20 11.76
CA ASP A 86 -8.21 0.90 12.72
C ASP A 86 -6.99 1.84 12.60
N ARG A 87 -5.79 1.31 12.35
CA ARG A 87 -4.58 2.11 12.12
C ARG A 87 -4.64 2.90 10.82
N LEU A 88 -5.05 2.27 9.71
CA LEU A 88 -5.22 2.94 8.41
C LEU A 88 -6.31 4.01 8.46
N ALA A 89 -7.41 3.75 9.18
CA ALA A 89 -8.49 4.70 9.38
C ALA A 89 -8.04 5.91 10.23
N ARG A 90 -7.26 5.67 11.30
CA ARG A 90 -6.65 6.75 12.09
C ARG A 90 -5.69 7.59 11.26
N PHE A 91 -4.80 6.97 10.49
CA PHE A 91 -3.91 7.69 9.56
C PHE A 91 -4.70 8.53 8.55
N ASN A 92 -5.75 7.97 7.93
CA ASN A 92 -6.61 8.69 6.99
C ASN A 92 -7.28 9.92 7.62
N LYS A 93 -7.81 9.77 8.83
CA LYS A 93 -8.39 10.90 9.56
C LYS A 93 -7.33 11.96 9.87
N ALA A 94 -6.19 11.56 10.43
CA ALA A 94 -5.11 12.44 10.85
C ALA A 94 -4.56 13.26 9.68
N ARG A 95 -4.28 12.64 8.52
CA ARG A 95 -3.76 13.37 7.35
C ARG A 95 -4.75 14.40 6.81
N ILE A 96 -6.04 14.08 6.77
CA ILE A 96 -7.07 15.00 6.25
C ILE A 96 -7.14 16.22 7.17
N GLN A 97 -7.18 15.98 8.49
CA GLN A 97 -7.22 17.04 9.49
C GLN A 97 -5.96 17.91 9.47
N ALA A 98 -4.77 17.29 9.39
CA ALA A 98 -3.50 18.01 9.39
C ALA A 98 -3.28 18.85 8.13
N ILE A 99 -3.50 18.26 6.94
CA ILE A 99 -3.35 18.97 5.66
C ILE A 99 -4.38 20.09 5.57
N HIS A 100 -5.65 19.82 5.88
CA HIS A 100 -6.67 20.86 5.88
C HIS A 100 -6.35 21.96 6.89
N GLY A 101 -5.93 21.59 8.11
CA GLY A 101 -5.56 22.54 9.16
C GLY A 101 -4.40 23.44 8.74
N PHE A 102 -3.38 22.89 8.08
CA PHE A 102 -2.31 23.69 7.51
C PHE A 102 -2.82 24.66 6.43
N MET A 103 -3.65 24.17 5.50
CA MET A 103 -4.20 25.00 4.41
C MET A 103 -5.05 26.18 4.91
N VAL A 104 -5.75 26.02 6.04
CA VAL A 104 -6.56 27.08 6.65
C VAL A 104 -5.80 27.88 7.73
N GLY A 105 -4.52 27.58 7.96
CA GLY A 105 -3.66 28.30 8.91
C GLY A 105 -3.90 27.96 10.39
N SER A 106 -4.57 26.85 10.70
CA SER A 106 -4.82 26.41 12.08
C SER A 106 -3.73 25.48 12.64
N ILE A 107 -2.81 25.00 11.80
CA ILE A 107 -1.71 24.09 12.16
C ILE A 107 -0.43 24.60 11.49
N ALA A 108 0.71 24.57 12.19
CA ALA A 108 1.99 24.92 11.60
C ALA A 108 2.52 23.78 10.72
N TYR A 109 3.28 24.10 9.66
CA TYR A 109 3.78 23.07 8.75
C TYR A 109 4.60 21.98 9.47
N GLY A 110 5.41 22.37 10.47
CA GLY A 110 6.20 21.43 11.27
C GLY A 110 5.37 20.38 12.02
N ASP A 111 4.13 20.71 12.39
CA ASP A 111 3.27 19.80 13.16
C ASP A 111 2.83 18.58 12.32
N LEU A 112 2.90 18.66 10.98
CA LEU A 112 2.61 17.55 10.07
C LEU A 112 3.62 16.41 10.23
N GLN A 113 4.81 16.68 10.78
CA GLN A 113 5.81 15.66 11.09
C GLN A 113 5.21 14.54 11.96
N THR A 114 4.36 14.91 12.93
CA THR A 114 3.72 13.95 13.85
C THR A 114 2.86 12.92 13.10
N VAL A 115 2.15 13.36 12.05
CA VAL A 115 1.35 12.45 11.21
C VAL A 115 2.23 11.43 10.48
N VAL A 116 3.41 11.87 10.03
CA VAL A 116 4.40 10.98 9.41
C VAL A 116 4.93 10.02 10.46
N THR A 117 5.46 10.49 11.58
CA THR A 117 6.08 9.61 12.58
C THR A 117 5.10 8.62 13.20
N ASP A 118 3.86 9.02 13.48
CA ASP A 118 2.84 8.16 14.08
C ASP A 118 2.34 7.04 13.16
N SER A 119 2.62 7.15 11.85
CA SER A 119 2.24 6.17 10.85
C SER A 119 3.43 5.36 10.30
N ASP A 120 4.59 5.44 10.96
CA ASP A 120 5.76 4.62 10.64
C ASP A 120 5.42 3.12 10.77
N GLY A 121 5.93 2.32 9.81
CA GLY A 121 5.67 0.86 9.73
C GLY A 121 4.30 0.47 9.16
N LEU A 122 3.35 1.41 9.06
CA LEU A 122 1.98 1.11 8.64
C LEU A 122 1.89 0.59 7.19
N SER A 123 2.77 1.09 6.32
CA SER A 123 2.86 0.67 4.93
C SER A 123 3.38 -0.75 4.80
N GLU A 124 4.40 -1.10 5.58
CA GLU A 124 5.00 -2.44 5.64
C GLU A 124 3.99 -3.45 6.18
N ASP A 125 3.31 -3.11 7.29
CA ASP A 125 2.29 -3.97 7.90
C ASP A 125 1.15 -4.28 6.92
N LEU A 126 0.74 -3.28 6.12
CA LEU A 126 -0.25 -3.49 5.07
C LEU A 126 0.30 -4.37 3.95
N ALA A 127 1.49 -4.08 3.43
CA ALA A 127 2.11 -4.88 2.38
C ALA A 127 2.26 -6.35 2.80
N GLU A 128 2.76 -6.60 4.01
CA GLU A 128 2.88 -7.93 4.59
C GLU A 128 1.51 -8.61 4.72
N PHE A 129 0.49 -7.91 5.22
CA PHE A 129 -0.86 -8.45 5.31
C PHE A 129 -1.38 -8.89 3.94
N VAL A 130 -1.23 -8.05 2.90
CA VAL A 130 -1.71 -8.36 1.55
C VAL A 130 -0.98 -9.57 0.99
N LEU A 131 0.35 -9.62 1.13
CA LEU A 131 1.16 -10.77 0.71
C LEU A 131 0.73 -12.07 1.41
N LEU A 132 0.43 -12.03 2.72
CA LEU A 132 0.03 -13.22 3.47
C LEU A 132 -1.42 -13.65 3.22
N ASN A 133 -2.34 -12.71 2.96
CA ASN A 133 -3.79 -12.98 3.00
C ASN A 133 -4.52 -12.86 1.65
N SER A 134 -3.83 -12.51 0.56
CA SER A 134 -4.43 -12.51 -0.79
C SER A 134 -3.52 -13.19 -1.82
N GLY A 135 -4.00 -13.30 -3.07
CA GLY A 135 -3.29 -13.97 -4.15
C GLY A 135 -3.40 -15.50 -4.09
N GLN A 136 -3.07 -16.17 -5.20
CA GLN A 136 -3.15 -17.63 -5.33
C GLN A 136 -1.80 -18.27 -5.01
N VAL A 137 -1.79 -19.33 -4.21
CA VAL A 137 -0.59 -20.15 -4.04
C VAL A 137 -0.33 -20.92 -5.32
N VAL A 138 0.89 -20.80 -5.86
CA VAL A 138 1.32 -21.47 -7.08
C VAL A 138 2.67 -22.18 -6.90
N THR A 139 2.80 -23.33 -7.55
CA THR A 139 4.03 -24.10 -7.74
C THR A 139 4.63 -23.82 -9.12
N LEU A 140 5.86 -24.31 -9.37
CA LEU A 140 6.47 -24.21 -10.71
C LEU A 140 5.66 -24.97 -11.76
N GLN A 141 5.10 -26.13 -11.40
CA GLN A 141 4.26 -26.93 -12.29
C GLN A 141 2.93 -26.23 -12.63
N ASP A 142 2.37 -25.43 -11.72
CA ASP A 142 1.17 -24.64 -12.01
C ASP A 142 1.42 -23.51 -13.02
N LEU A 143 2.68 -23.08 -13.17
CA LEU A 143 3.11 -22.08 -14.14
C LEU A 143 3.44 -22.72 -15.50
N GLU A 144 3.92 -23.97 -15.49
CA GLU A 144 4.17 -24.79 -16.68
C GLU A 144 2.84 -25.24 -17.31
N GLY A 145 2.15 -24.31 -17.99
CA GLY A 145 0.89 -24.58 -18.68
C GLY A 145 -0.14 -23.46 -18.56
N ARG A 146 0.09 -22.47 -17.69
CA ARG A 146 -0.69 -21.24 -17.66
C ARG A 146 -0.03 -20.19 -18.56
N HIS A 147 -0.80 -19.62 -19.49
CA HIS A 147 -0.41 -18.35 -20.09
C HIS A 147 -0.54 -17.27 -19.00
N ALA A 148 0.55 -17.00 -18.28
CA ALA A 148 0.60 -15.86 -17.36
C ALA A 148 0.27 -14.60 -18.17
N ASN A 149 -0.70 -13.82 -17.70
CA ASN A 149 -1.07 -12.59 -18.38
C ASN A 149 0.04 -11.56 -18.14
N ARG A 150 0.32 -10.74 -19.16
CA ARG A 150 1.22 -9.59 -18.99
C ARG A 150 0.64 -8.69 -17.90
N GLY A 151 1.36 -8.56 -16.79
CA GLY A 151 0.86 -7.86 -15.61
C GLY A 151 0.94 -8.69 -14.32
N ASP A 152 0.81 -10.01 -14.42
CA ASP A 152 0.78 -10.90 -13.26
C ASP A 152 2.07 -10.80 -12.45
N GLN A 153 1.95 -10.74 -11.12
CA GLN A 153 3.09 -10.62 -10.21
C GLN A 153 3.26 -11.91 -9.41
N ILE A 154 4.47 -12.47 -9.43
CA ILE A 154 4.82 -13.65 -8.64
C ILE A 154 5.77 -13.21 -7.52
N PHE A 155 5.32 -13.42 -6.29
CA PHE A 155 6.12 -13.13 -5.10
C PHE A 155 6.65 -14.43 -4.48
N HIS A 156 7.96 -14.45 -4.24
CA HIS A 156 8.59 -15.42 -3.36
C HIS A 156 8.39 -14.98 -1.92
N LEU A 157 7.31 -15.47 -1.30
CA LEU A 157 6.84 -15.03 0.01
C LEU A 157 7.93 -14.95 1.09
N PRO A 158 8.76 -15.99 1.34
CA PRO A 158 9.78 -15.92 2.38
C PRO A 158 10.71 -14.71 2.22
N SER A 159 11.22 -14.49 1.00
CA SER A 159 12.13 -13.36 0.72
C SER A 159 11.44 -12.01 0.81
N CYS A 160 10.19 -11.91 0.36
CA CYS A 160 9.43 -10.65 0.44
C CYS A 160 9.12 -10.27 1.88
N ILE A 161 8.72 -11.24 2.71
CA ILE A 161 8.45 -11.01 4.14
C ILE A 161 9.73 -10.68 4.90
N GLU A 162 10.82 -11.40 4.64
CA GLU A 162 12.12 -11.09 5.22
C GLU A 162 12.56 -9.66 4.88
N HIS A 163 12.41 -9.26 3.62
CA HIS A 163 12.73 -7.90 3.17
C HIS A 163 11.85 -6.84 3.81
N LEU A 164 10.53 -7.06 3.94
CA LEU A 164 9.62 -6.12 4.58
C LEU A 164 9.93 -5.94 6.07
N ARG A 165 10.25 -7.04 6.77
CA ARG A 165 10.58 -7.01 8.20
C ARG A 165 11.99 -6.52 8.49
N GLY A 166 12.92 -6.68 7.53
CA GLY A 166 14.29 -6.19 7.61
C GLY A 166 14.43 -4.72 7.25
N ARG A 167 13.46 -4.15 6.51
CA ARG A 167 13.34 -2.70 6.38
C ARG A 167 12.91 -2.15 7.74
N GLY A 168 13.65 -1.15 8.24
CA GLY A 168 13.07 -0.26 9.24
C GLY A 168 11.74 0.31 8.72
N PRO A 169 10.86 0.86 9.60
CA PRO A 169 9.64 1.52 9.12
C PRO A 169 10.02 2.44 7.97
N MET A 170 9.32 2.39 6.82
CA MET A 170 9.72 3.16 5.64
C MET A 170 10.01 4.59 6.10
N LEU A 171 11.33 4.89 6.11
CA LEU A 171 11.90 5.98 6.87
C LEU A 171 11.08 7.21 6.55
#